data_AF-A0A7N0UJ14-F1
#
_entry.id   AF-A0A7N0UJ14-F1
#
_cell.length_a   1.000
_cell.length_b   1.000
_cell.length_c   1.000
_cell.angle_alpha   90.00
_cell.angle_beta   90.00
_cell.angle_gamma   90.00
#
_symmetry.space_group_name_H-M   'P 1'
#
loop_
_entity.id
_entity.type
_entity.pdbx_description
1 polymer ?
#
loop_
_entity_poly.entity_id
_entity_poly.type
_entity_poly.pdbx_seq_one_letter_code
_entity_poly.pdbx_strand_id
1 'polypeptide(L)' 'MHLSYLCSWTAEPNLNTNHLFLQAANYLNIKGLLDLTCRTVADMIKGKTPEEIRKTFNIKNDFTPEEEEEVRRENQWAFE' A
#
# COMPACT_ATOMS: atom_id res chain seq x y z
N MET A 1 -8.28 -23.54 20.17
CA MET A 1 -7.07 -23.98 19.44
C MET A 1 -7.30 -23.89 17.93
N HIS A 2 -7.66 -22.72 17.39
CA HIS A 2 -7.91 -22.56 15.94
C HIS A 2 -7.65 -21.15 15.38
N LEU A 3 -7.19 -20.20 16.20
CA LEU A 3 -6.88 -18.83 15.77
C LEU A 3 -5.36 -18.57 15.65
N SER A 4 -4.52 -19.47 16.15
CA SER A 4 -3.05 -19.34 16.11
C SER A 4 -2.44 -19.62 14.73
N TYR A 5 -3.14 -20.37 13.86
CA TYR A 5 -2.64 -20.71 12.51
C TYR A 5 -2.96 -19.64 11.45
N LEU A 6 -3.91 -18.73 11.70
CA LEU A 6 -4.14 -17.58 10.81
C LEU A 6 -3.00 -16.56 10.91
N CYS A 7 -2.35 -16.45 12.08
CA CYS A 7 -1.22 -15.54 12.30
C CYS A 7 0.12 -16.06 11.72
N SER A 8 0.22 -17.35 11.36
CA SER A 8 1.46 -17.94 10.84
C SER A 8 1.56 -17.95 9.31
N TRP A 9 0.45 -17.72 8.60
CA TRP A 9 0.43 -17.61 7.12
C TRP A 9 0.48 -16.17 6.62
N THR A 10 0.52 -15.17 7.50
CA THR A 10 0.83 -13.80 7.14
C THR A 10 2.34 -13.69 6.93
N ALA A 11 2.85 -14.33 5.87
CA ALA A 11 4.14 -13.93 5.32
C ALA A 11 4.06 -12.43 5.07
N GLU A 12 4.96 -11.64 5.66
CA GLU A 12 4.96 -10.19 5.47
C GLU A 12 4.93 -9.89 3.97
N PRO A 13 3.82 -9.32 3.47
CA PRO A 13 3.64 -9.19 2.04
C PRO A 13 4.57 -8.09 1.55
N ASN A 14 5.64 -8.47 0.87
CA ASN A 14 6.51 -7.51 0.20
C ASN A 14 5.83 -6.99 -1.08
N LEU A 15 6.22 -5.78 -1.50
CA LEU A 15 5.60 -5.08 -2.62
C LEU A 15 5.59 -5.91 -3.92
N ASN A 16 6.65 -6.67 -4.18
CA ASN A 16 6.79 -7.50 -5.38
C ASN A 16 5.81 -8.67 -5.38
N THR A 17 5.61 -9.31 -4.23
CA THR A 17 4.66 -10.41 -4.08
C THR A 17 3.21 -9.93 -4.20
N ASN A 18 2.88 -8.76 -3.66
CA ASN A 18 1.54 -8.16 -3.80
C ASN A 18 1.19 -7.83 -5.26
N HIS A 19 2.15 -7.31 -6.02
CA HIS A 19 1.96 -7.02 -7.44
C HIS A 19 1.64 -8.28 -8.25
N LEU A 20 2.37 -9.38 -8.00
CA LEU A 20 2.12 -10.65 -8.67
C LEU A 20 0.73 -11.22 -8.32
N PHE A 21 0.32 -11.13 -7.06
CA PHE A 21 -1.00 -11.59 -6.64
C PHE A 21 -2.13 -10.73 -7.21
N LEU A 22 -1.94 -9.41 -7.35
CA LEU A 22 -2.91 -8.53 -8.00
C LEU A 22 -3.12 -8.92 -9.47
N GLN A 23 -2.04 -9.12 -10.21
CA GLN A 23 -2.11 -9.57 -11.61
C GLN A 23 -2.74 -10.95 -11.74
N ALA A 24 -2.34 -11.90 -10.89
CA ALA A 24 -2.89 -13.26 -10.90
C ALA A 24 -4.38 -13.28 -10.52
N ALA A 25 -4.80 -12.49 -9.52
CA ALA A 25 -6.19 -12.37 -9.11
C ALA A 25 -7.06 -11.76 -10.22
N ASN A 26 -6.55 -10.73 -10.90
CA ASN A 26 -7.22 -10.11 -12.04
C ASN A 26 -7.34 -11.08 -13.23
N TYR A 27 -6.26 -11.78 -13.56
CA TYR A 27 -6.23 -12.77 -14.65
C TYR A 27 -7.16 -13.96 -14.40
N LEU A 28 -7.21 -14.46 -13.16
CA LEU A 28 -8.06 -15.58 -12.75
C LEU A 28 -9.48 -15.15 -12.35
N ASN A 29 -9.77 -13.84 -12.37
CA ASN A 29 -11.04 -13.22 -11.96
C ASN A 29 -11.51 -13.62 -10.55
N ILE A 30 -10.57 -13.74 -9.60
CA ILE A 30 -10.86 -14.12 -8.21
C ILE A 30 -11.03 -12.85 -7.37
N LYS A 31 -12.27 -12.36 -7.27
CA LYS A 31 -12.59 -11.14 -6.50
C LYS A 31 -12.05 -11.14 -5.06
N GLY A 32 -12.15 -12.27 -4.35
CA GLY A 32 -11.69 -12.34 -2.96
C GLY A 32 -10.18 -12.13 -2.79
N LEU A 33 -9.37 -12.59 -3.77
CA LEU A 33 -7.92 -12.41 -3.76
C LEU A 33 -7.55 -10.97 -4.15
N LEU A 34 -8.29 -10.38 -5.08
CA LEU A 34 -8.16 -8.98 -5.45
C LEU A 34 -8.46 -8.05 -4.25
N ASP A 35 -9.59 -8.29 -3.57
CA ASP A 35 -9.98 -7.48 -2.40
C ASP A 35 -9.01 -7.65 -1.22
N LEU A 36 -8.46 -8.84 -1.03
CA LEU A 36 -7.47 -9.09 0.02
C LEU A 36 -6.14 -8.38 -0.29
N THR A 37 -5.64 -8.49 -1.53
CA THR A 37 -4.38 -7.83 -1.94
C THR A 37 -4.50 -6.31 -1.92
N CYS A 38 -5.63 -5.74 -2.36
CA CYS A 38 -5.91 -4.30 -2.27
C CYS A 38 -5.95 -3.83 -0.81
N ARG A 39 -6.58 -4.58 0.11
CA ARG A 39 -6.60 -4.25 1.54
C ARG A 39 -5.20 -4.26 2.14
N THR A 40 -4.41 -5.28 1.85
CA THR A 40 -3.02 -5.36 2.31
C THR A 40 -2.19 -4.16 1.85
N VAL A 41 -2.30 -3.76 0.57
CA VAL A 41 -1.60 -2.57 0.05
C VAL A 41 -2.09 -1.29 0.72
N ALA A 42 -3.40 -1.16 0.97
CA ALA A 42 -3.96 -0.02 1.69
C ALA A 42 -3.45 0.05 3.14
N ASP A 43 -3.38 -1.09 3.84
CA ASP A 43 -2.84 -1.18 5.20
C ASP A 43 -1.34 -0.85 5.25
N MET A 44 -0.58 -1.13 4.18
CA MET A 44 0.83 -0.74 4.06
C MET A 44 1.04 0.77 3.88
N ILE A 45 0.02 1.50 3.42
CA ILE A 45 0.03 2.95 3.19
C ILE A 45 -0.54 3.69 4.41
N LYS A 46 -1.55 3.10 5.06
CA LYS A 46 -2.27 3.71 6.17
C LYS A 46 -1.33 4.07 7.33
N GLY A 47 -1.37 5.33 7.75
CA GLY A 47 -0.62 5.84 8.90
C GLY A 47 0.87 6.11 8.64
N LYS A 48 1.35 5.94 7.40
CA LYS A 48 2.71 6.33 7.00
C LYS A 48 2.74 7.74 6.42
N THR A 49 3.86 8.43 6.56
CA THR A 49 4.05 9.73 5.90
C THR A 49 4.29 9.56 4.39
N PRO A 50 4.04 10.60 3.57
CA PRO A 50 4.35 10.56 2.14
C PRO A 50 5.80 10.13 1.84
N GLU A 51 6.76 10.53 2.67
CA GLU A 51 8.17 10.17 2.52
C GLU A 51 8.42 8.69 2.82
N GLU A 52 7.77 8.13 3.82
CA GLU A 52 7.85 6.70 4.16
C GLU A 52 7.17 5.82 3.10
N ILE A 53 6.06 6.29 2.54
CA ILE A 53 5.39 5.64 1.40
C ILE A 53 6.32 5.66 0.20
N ARG A 54 6.89 6.81 -0.16
CA ARG A 54 7.85 6.92 -1.27
C ARG A 54 9.03 5.96 -1.10
N LYS A 55 9.59 5.84 0.12
CA LYS A 55 10.66 4.86 0.42
C LYS A 55 10.19 3.41 0.30
N THR A 56 9.04 3.08 0.88
CA THR A 56 8.47 1.71 0.88
C THR A 56 8.18 1.23 -0.55
N PHE A 57 7.65 2.12 -1.38
CA PHE A 57 7.28 1.84 -2.76
C PHE A 57 8.39 2.14 -3.77
N ASN A 58 9.56 2.60 -3.29
CA ASN A 58 10.69 3.04 -4.10
C ASN A 58 10.29 4.03 -5.21
N ILE A 59 9.39 4.96 -4.87
CA ILE A 59 8.88 6.01 -5.75
C ILE A 59 9.80 7.22 -5.65
N LYS A 60 10.30 7.69 -6.80
CA LYS A 60 11.09 8.92 -6.88
C LYS A 60 10.16 10.12 -6.67
N ASN A 61 10.55 11.05 -5.80
CA ASN A 61 9.88 12.36 -5.72
C ASN A 61 10.19 13.14 -6.99
N ASP A 62 9.17 13.42 -7.79
CA ASP A 62 9.22 14.18 -9.03
C ASP A 62 8.72 15.62 -8.88
N PHE A 63 8.21 15.98 -7.70
CA PHE A 63 7.83 17.36 -7.38
C PHE A 63 9.06 18.24 -7.14
N THR A 64 8.97 19.49 -7.61
CA THR A 64 9.84 20.57 -7.12
C THR A 64 9.46 20.95 -5.67
N PRO A 65 10.38 21.56 -4.90
CA PRO A 65 10.08 22.00 -3.54
C PRO A 65 8.85 22.91 -3.46
N GLU A 66 8.68 23.81 -4.44
CA GLU A 66 7.55 24.72 -4.52
C GLU A 66 6.22 23.99 -4.77
N GLU A 67 6.21 23.00 -5.67
CA GLU A 67 5.02 22.17 -5.94
C GLU A 67 4.68 21.27 -4.74
N GLU A 68 5.67 20.73 -4.05
CA GLU A 68 5.45 19.92 -2.85
C GLU A 68 4.85 20.76 -1.70
N GLU A 69 5.28 22.00 -1.54
CA GLU A 69 4.69 22.95 -0.58
C GLU A 69 3.25 23.32 -0.96
N GLU A 70 2.97 23.57 -2.24
CA GLU A 70 1.62 23.87 -2.72
C GLU A 70 0.67 22.68 -2.51
N VAL A 71 1.10 21.47 -2.88
CA VAL A 71 0.35 20.23 -2.64
C VAL A 71 0.12 20.00 -1.15
N ARG A 72 1.11 20.26 -0.30
CA ARG A 72 0.96 20.12 1.17
C ARG A 72 -0.02 21.15 1.73
N ARG A 73 -0.03 22.38 1.21
CA ARG A 73 -0.99 23.44 1.58
C ARG A 73 -2.41 23.08 1.16
N GLU A 74 -2.60 22.58 -0.06
CA GLU A 74 -3.92 22.19 -0.57
C GLU A 74 -4.48 20.95 0.14
N ASN A 75 -3.60 20.03 0.55
CA ASN A 75 -3.99 18.77 1.20
C ASN A 75 -3.88 18.82 2.74
N GLN A 76 -3.90 20.01 3.36
CA GLN A 76 -3.86 20.14 4.82
C GLN A 76 -4.97 19.36 5.53
N TRP A 77 -6.16 19.26 4.92
CA TRP A 77 -7.30 18.49 5.42
C TRP A 77 -6.99 16.99 5.65
N ALA A 78 -5.99 16.43 4.97
CA ALA A 78 -5.59 15.03 5.11
C ALA A 78 -4.66 14.79 6.30
N PHE A 79 -4.19 15.86 6.95
CA PHE A 79 -3.28 15.85 8.09
C PHE A 79 -3.94 16.35 9.40
N GLU A 80 -5.21 16.73 9.36
CA GLU A 80 -6.07 17.07 10.53
C GLU A 80 -6.74 15.82 11.12
#